data_AF-A0A1I7MS47-F1
#
_entry.id   AF-A0A1I7MS47-F1
#
_cell.length_a   1.000
_cell.length_b   1.000
_cell.length_c   1.000
_cell.angle_alpha   90.00
_cell.angle_beta   90.00
_cell.angle_gamma   90.00
#
_symmetry.space_group_name_H-M   'P 1'
#
loop_
_entity.id
_entity.type
_entity.pdbx_description
1 polymer ?
#
loop_
_entity_poly.entity_id
_entity_poly.type
_entity_poly.pdbx_seq_one_letter_code
_entity_poly.pdbx_strand_id
1 'polypeptide(L)'
;MTSGPPPASASPFGSDDHEDQLLPDGTRLGDALSAGRRQAWAPWFIGLGVIVVGLVWAWMTLPTLPDQMPTGFGPSGEVRGWEDTSFGSAALSLIIGAGETVLLGLIAAMVPIFDSTDPAQRSLWGHFRVEGSHRALRAVLGWITLLLNLMFVYQTAQSWSYAREAADGTGADMPMWPVLLFLVGIFVVMVPPFRQWARWSRRTAAEHGVHPTPEEEAEERRWLPGGILNDPTEPKLFVPKREGYGVGVTLNVGHAKGKAVVVVFLLVIIGPLVPIFLTPGN
;
A
#
# COMPACT_ATOMS: atom_id res chain seq x y z
N MET A 1 -38.58 40.46 26.27
CA MET A 1 -37.49 40.06 25.36
C MET A 1 -36.52 39.21 26.17
N THR A 2 -36.73 37.90 26.17
CA THR A 2 -35.87 36.94 26.86
C THR A 2 -35.03 36.24 25.80
N SER A 3 -33.74 36.57 25.75
CA SER A 3 -32.75 35.90 24.91
C SER A 3 -32.56 34.48 25.40
N GLY A 4 -33.04 33.50 24.63
CA GLY A 4 -32.73 32.09 24.85
C GLY A 4 -31.25 31.81 24.63
N PRO A 5 -30.70 30.74 25.23
CA PRO A 5 -29.30 30.38 25.05
C PRO A 5 -29.03 30.00 23.58
N PRO A 6 -27.81 30.27 23.08
CA PRO A 6 -27.44 29.90 21.71
C PRO A 6 -27.44 28.37 21.54
N PRO A 7 -27.77 27.86 20.33
CA PRO A 7 -27.70 26.44 20.05
C PRO A 7 -26.27 25.93 20.24
N ALA A 8 -26.16 24.75 20.86
CA ALA A 8 -24.89 24.06 21.07
C ALA A 8 -24.15 23.91 19.73
N SER A 9 -22.92 24.41 19.68
CA SER A 9 -22.01 24.22 18.56
C SER A 9 -21.74 22.73 18.37
N ALA A 10 -22.17 22.17 17.24
CA ALA A 10 -21.69 20.87 16.80
C ALA A 10 -20.16 20.91 16.66
N SER A 11 -19.46 19.98 17.29
CA SER A 11 -18.01 19.86 17.13
C SER A 11 -17.69 19.48 15.68
N PRO A 12 -16.63 20.04 15.08
CA PRO A 12 -16.19 19.67 13.73
C PRO A 12 -15.56 18.27 13.66
N PHE A 13 -15.42 17.60 14.81
CA PHE A 13 -15.07 16.20 14.95
C PHE A 13 -16.32 15.51 15.48
N GLY A 14 -17.02 14.77 14.62
CA GLY A 14 -18.25 14.06 14.97
C GLY A 14 -18.06 13.24 16.24
N SER A 15 -19.02 13.33 17.15
CA SER A 15 -19.04 12.59 18.40
C SER A 15 -18.94 11.09 18.14
N ASP A 16 -18.18 10.41 19.01
CA ASP A 16 -17.95 8.97 19.08
C ASP A 16 -19.22 8.14 19.38
N ASP A 17 -20.43 8.64 19.09
CA ASP A 17 -21.71 8.08 19.52
C ASP A 17 -21.99 6.68 18.93
N HIS A 18 -21.28 6.30 17.85
CA HIS A 18 -21.38 4.97 17.24
C HIS A 18 -20.44 3.93 17.88
N GLU A 19 -19.34 4.35 18.51
CA GLU A 19 -18.45 3.41 19.19
C GLU A 19 -19.11 2.81 20.44
N ASP A 20 -20.04 3.57 21.04
CA ASP A 20 -20.88 3.14 22.16
C ASP A 20 -22.09 2.28 21.73
N GLN A 21 -22.30 2.06 20.43
CA GLN A 21 -23.35 1.17 19.96
C GLN A 21 -23.08 -0.27 20.45
N LEU A 22 -24.09 -0.87 21.08
CA LEU A 22 -24.01 -2.24 21.56
C LEU A 22 -24.31 -3.23 20.44
N LEU A 23 -23.46 -4.24 20.34
CA LEU A 23 -23.65 -5.42 19.51
C LEU A 23 -24.69 -6.36 20.13
N PRO A 24 -25.24 -7.33 19.37
CA PRO A 24 -26.22 -8.30 19.87
C PRO A 24 -25.80 -9.07 21.14
N ASP A 25 -24.49 -9.24 21.35
CA ASP A 25 -23.89 -9.90 22.51
C ASP A 25 -23.60 -8.96 23.70
N GLY A 26 -23.91 -7.67 23.56
CA GLY A 26 -23.65 -6.63 24.57
C GLY A 26 -22.24 -6.03 24.52
N THR A 27 -21.39 -6.44 23.58
CA THR A 27 -20.07 -5.84 23.37
C THR A 27 -20.21 -4.47 22.70
N ARG A 28 -19.35 -3.50 23.05
CA ARG A 28 -19.31 -2.22 22.34
C ARG A 28 -18.71 -2.41 20.95
N LEU A 29 -19.30 -1.77 19.95
CA LEU A 29 -18.83 -1.85 18.56
C LEU A 29 -17.37 -1.42 18.44
N GLY A 30 -16.96 -0.34 19.12
CA GLY A 30 -15.57 0.14 19.11
C GLY A 30 -14.55 -0.91 19.60
N ASP A 31 -14.89 -1.64 20.67
CA ASP A 31 -14.04 -2.68 21.25
C ASP A 31 -13.85 -3.84 20.25
N ALA A 32 -14.95 -4.31 19.65
CA ALA A 32 -14.92 -5.37 18.64
C ALA A 32 -14.11 -4.97 17.40
N LEU A 33 -14.24 -3.71 16.95
CA LEU A 33 -13.52 -3.18 15.78
C LEU A 33 -12.05 -2.84 16.07
N SER A 34 -11.64 -2.66 17.33
CA SER A 34 -10.25 -2.37 17.70
C SER A 34 -9.42 -3.65 17.88
N ALA A 35 -10.08 -4.78 18.16
CA ALA A 35 -9.44 -6.06 18.38
C ALA A 35 -8.53 -6.47 17.21
N GLY A 36 -7.24 -6.68 17.49
CA GLY A 36 -6.26 -7.13 16.50
C GLY A 36 -5.82 -6.08 15.48
N ARG A 37 -6.23 -4.80 15.62
CA ARG A 37 -5.91 -3.72 14.65
C ARG A 37 -4.40 -3.56 14.40
N ARG A 38 -3.57 -3.85 15.42
CA ARG A 38 -2.09 -3.80 15.32
C ARG A 38 -1.51 -4.80 14.32
N GLN A 39 -2.18 -5.91 14.04
CA GLN A 39 -1.66 -6.91 13.11
C GLN A 39 -1.57 -6.38 11.67
N ALA A 40 -2.43 -5.44 11.28
CA ALA A 40 -2.36 -4.79 9.97
C ALA A 40 -1.08 -3.94 9.80
N TRP A 41 -0.42 -3.59 10.92
CA TRP A 41 0.82 -2.83 10.94
C TRP A 41 2.09 -3.69 10.91
N ALA A 42 1.98 -5.02 11.01
CA ALA A 42 3.16 -5.88 11.06
C ALA A 42 4.11 -5.69 9.85
N PRO A 43 3.64 -5.60 8.59
CA PRO A 43 4.52 -5.37 7.45
C PRO A 43 5.30 -4.04 7.54
N TRP A 44 4.71 -3.01 8.17
CA TRP A 44 5.36 -1.72 8.37
C TRP A 44 6.55 -1.80 9.31
N PHE A 45 6.39 -2.48 10.44
CA PHE A 45 7.48 -2.64 11.39
C PHE A 45 8.62 -3.49 10.81
N ILE A 46 8.28 -4.48 9.98
CA ILE A 46 9.29 -5.26 9.25
C ILE A 46 10.00 -4.35 8.23
N GLY A 47 9.26 -3.58 7.43
CA GLY A 47 9.84 -2.62 6.48
C GLY A 47 10.74 -1.57 7.15
N LEU A 48 10.31 -1.03 8.29
CA LEU A 48 11.10 -0.10 9.10
C LEU A 48 12.37 -0.78 9.66
N GLY A 49 12.26 -2.04 10.09
CA GLY A 49 13.43 -2.83 10.49
C GLY A 49 14.44 -2.97 9.35
N VAL A 50 13.97 -3.31 8.15
CA VAL A 50 14.83 -3.44 6.96
C VAL A 50 15.56 -2.14 6.64
N ILE A 51 14.88 -0.99 6.66
CA ILE A 51 15.52 0.28 6.32
C ILE A 51 16.53 0.72 7.39
N VAL A 52 16.22 0.52 8.67
CA VAL A 52 17.15 0.81 9.77
C VAL A 52 18.40 -0.08 9.68
N VAL A 53 18.22 -1.38 9.46
CA VAL A 53 19.34 -2.31 9.27
C VAL A 53 20.16 -1.92 8.04
N GLY A 54 19.51 -1.53 6.94
CA GLY A 54 20.20 -1.05 5.74
C GLY A 54 21.06 0.20 6.00
N LEU A 55 20.53 1.19 6.72
CA LEU A 55 21.28 2.41 7.08
C LEU A 55 22.48 2.10 7.99
N VAL A 56 22.31 1.20 8.96
CA VAL A 56 23.42 0.73 9.80
C VAL A 56 24.46 -0.01 8.97
N TRP A 57 24.03 -0.85 8.03
CA TRP A 57 24.91 -1.54 7.09
C TRP A 57 25.72 -0.56 6.22
N ALA A 58 25.09 0.51 5.73
CA ALA A 58 25.77 1.58 5.01
C ALA A 58 26.82 2.30 5.86
N TRP A 59 26.47 2.63 7.11
CA TRP A 59 27.41 3.26 8.04
C TRP A 59 28.64 2.38 8.30
N MET A 60 28.44 1.09 8.53
CA MET A 60 29.53 0.15 8.79
C MET A 60 30.41 -0.12 7.56
N THR A 61 29.81 -0.07 6.37
CA THR A 61 30.52 -0.38 5.11
C THR A 61 31.26 0.83 4.54
N LEU A 62 30.87 2.04 4.95
CA LEU A 62 31.41 3.31 4.44
C LEU A 62 32.95 3.36 4.34
N PRO A 63 33.74 2.89 5.34
CA PRO A 63 35.22 2.94 5.27
C PRO A 63 35.84 2.02 4.21
N THR A 64 35.06 1.11 3.64
CA THR A 64 35.51 0.12 2.65
C THR A 64 35.09 0.45 1.22
N LEU A 65 34.43 1.59 1.04
CA LEU A 65 33.97 2.05 -0.27
C LEU A 65 35.09 2.83 -0.98
N PRO A 66 35.10 2.85 -2.32
CA PRO A 66 36.02 3.69 -3.10
C PRO A 66 35.87 5.17 -2.76
N ASP A 67 36.80 6.01 -3.21
CA ASP A 67 36.76 7.46 -2.97
C ASP A 67 35.60 8.18 -3.67
N GLN A 68 35.02 7.57 -4.72
CA GLN A 68 33.90 8.12 -5.48
C GLN A 68 32.71 7.16 -5.56
N MET A 69 31.51 7.73 -5.46
CA MET A 69 30.23 7.03 -5.59
C MET A 69 29.45 7.53 -6.80
N PRO A 70 28.75 6.64 -7.54
CA PRO A 70 27.84 7.04 -8.59
C PRO A 70 26.55 7.64 -8.00
N THR A 71 26.14 8.82 -8.47
CA THR A 71 24.97 9.57 -7.96
C THR A 71 23.85 9.73 -8.97
N GLY A 72 24.04 9.26 -10.20
CA GLY A 72 22.99 9.24 -11.22
C GLY A 72 23.25 8.19 -12.29
N PHE A 73 22.19 7.49 -12.69
CA PHE A 73 22.20 6.49 -13.76
C PHE A 73 21.32 6.96 -14.92
N GLY A 74 21.81 6.82 -16.15
CA GLY A 74 21.04 7.02 -17.36
C GLY A 74 20.08 5.86 -17.64
N PRO A 75 19.19 6.00 -18.63
CA PRO A 75 18.23 4.95 -19.01
C PRO A 75 18.88 3.63 -19.47
N SER A 76 20.12 3.71 -19.94
CA SER A 76 20.99 2.60 -20.38
C SER A 76 21.80 1.98 -19.23
N GLY A 77 21.69 2.47 -18.00
CA GLY A 77 22.52 2.05 -16.87
C GLY A 77 23.88 2.74 -16.78
N GLU A 78 24.19 3.66 -17.71
CA GLU A 78 25.43 4.46 -17.69
C GLU A 78 25.47 5.43 -16.49
N VAL A 79 26.60 5.53 -15.79
CA VAL A 79 26.75 6.53 -14.72
C VAL A 79 26.92 7.93 -15.31
N ARG A 80 26.06 8.85 -14.86
CA ARG A 80 26.03 10.27 -15.31
C ARG A 80 26.67 11.23 -14.34
N GLY A 81 26.88 10.81 -13.09
CA GLY A 81 27.44 11.66 -12.05
C GLY A 81 28.23 10.84 -11.04
N TRP A 82 29.36 11.40 -10.61
CA TRP A 82 30.23 10.88 -9.58
C TRP A 82 30.36 11.95 -8.49
N GLU A 83 30.31 11.53 -7.23
CA GLU A 83 30.57 12.39 -6.08
C GLU A 83 31.55 11.73 -5.13
N ASP A 84 32.21 12.55 -4.31
CA ASP A 84 33.07 12.05 -3.24
C ASP A 84 32.26 11.19 -2.25
N THR A 85 32.89 10.12 -1.78
CA THR A 85 32.26 9.18 -0.87
C THR A 85 31.97 9.83 0.47
N SER A 86 30.69 9.84 0.80
CA SER A 86 30.15 10.27 2.09
C SER A 86 29.01 9.34 2.47
N PHE A 87 28.54 9.41 3.71
CA PHE A 87 27.35 8.65 4.09
C PHE A 87 26.14 9.01 3.22
N GLY A 88 26.00 10.28 2.83
CA GLY A 88 24.90 10.76 1.99
C GLY A 88 24.93 10.16 0.59
N SER A 89 26.09 10.19 -0.08
CA SER A 89 26.24 9.63 -1.43
C SER A 89 26.20 8.10 -1.43
N ALA A 90 26.79 7.44 -0.43
CA ALA A 90 26.78 5.98 -0.32
C ALA A 90 25.43 5.38 0.08
N ALA A 91 24.63 6.09 0.89
CA ALA A 91 23.36 5.61 1.41
C ALA A 91 22.13 6.31 0.79
N LEU A 92 22.28 7.05 -0.31
CA LEU A 92 21.23 7.90 -0.89
C LEU A 92 19.91 7.14 -1.10
N SER A 93 19.97 5.95 -1.71
CA SER A 93 18.80 5.09 -1.94
C SER A 93 18.10 4.68 -0.64
N LEU A 94 18.85 4.41 0.44
CA LEU A 94 18.29 4.08 1.75
C LEU A 94 17.68 5.30 2.43
N ILE A 95 18.28 6.48 2.27
CA ILE A 95 17.72 7.74 2.80
C ILE A 95 16.38 8.04 2.11
N ILE A 96 16.30 7.87 0.79
CA ILE A 96 15.06 7.99 0.03
C ILE A 96 14.04 6.97 0.53
N GLY A 97 14.42 5.70 0.68
CA GLY A 97 13.56 4.64 1.21
C GLY A 97 13.06 4.91 2.63
N ALA A 98 13.88 5.53 3.48
CA ALA A 98 13.46 5.93 4.83
C ALA A 98 12.40 7.05 4.77
N GLY A 99 12.61 8.07 3.94
CA GLY A 99 11.63 9.14 3.72
C GLY A 99 10.30 8.61 3.15
N GLU A 100 10.39 7.71 2.17
CA GLU A 100 9.24 7.04 1.56
C GLU A 100 8.48 6.16 2.56
N THR A 101 9.20 5.40 3.39
CA THR A 101 8.60 4.60 4.49
C THR A 101 7.79 5.49 5.44
N VAL A 102 8.33 6.64 5.85
CA VAL A 102 7.61 7.58 6.72
C VAL A 102 6.38 8.14 5.99
N LEU A 103 6.55 8.61 4.76
CA LEU A 103 5.47 9.20 3.97
C LEU A 103 4.30 8.22 3.76
N LEU A 104 4.58 7.01 3.28
CA LEU A 104 3.54 6.01 3.06
C LEU A 104 2.92 5.56 4.39
N GLY A 105 3.70 5.54 5.49
CA GLY A 105 3.19 5.20 6.82
C GLY A 105 2.17 6.23 7.33
N LEU A 106 2.43 7.51 7.07
CA LEU A 106 1.47 8.59 7.35
C LEU A 106 0.21 8.43 6.49
N ILE A 107 0.35 8.15 5.19
CA ILE A 107 -0.80 7.89 4.29
C ILE A 107 -1.63 6.70 4.80
N ALA A 108 -0.98 5.63 5.25
CA ALA A 108 -1.66 4.46 5.82
C ALA A 108 -2.41 4.79 7.13
N ALA A 109 -1.85 5.66 7.97
CA ALA A 109 -2.53 6.15 9.17
C ALA A 109 -3.78 6.96 8.82
N MET A 110 -3.75 7.71 7.71
CA MET A 110 -4.86 8.56 7.25
C MET A 110 -5.99 7.79 6.53
N VAL A 111 -5.86 6.49 6.27
CA VAL A 111 -6.86 5.69 5.54
C VAL A 111 -8.31 5.92 6.02
N PRO A 112 -8.62 5.93 7.33
CA PRO A 112 -10.00 6.18 7.81
C PRO A 112 -10.56 7.56 7.47
N ILE A 113 -9.69 8.56 7.32
CA ILE A 113 -10.09 9.95 7.06
C ILE A 113 -10.70 10.08 5.66
N PHE A 114 -10.34 9.18 4.73
CA PHE A 114 -10.83 9.19 3.37
C PHE A 114 -12.14 8.43 3.16
N ASP A 115 -12.73 7.85 4.22
CA ASP A 115 -14.06 7.24 4.13
C ASP A 115 -15.13 8.34 4.08
N SER A 116 -15.81 8.46 2.93
CA SER A 116 -16.81 9.52 2.69
C SER A 116 -18.22 9.17 3.15
N THR A 117 -18.41 7.99 3.74
CA THR A 117 -19.73 7.53 4.17
C THR A 117 -19.99 8.01 5.59
N ASP A 118 -21.18 8.55 5.85
CA ASP A 118 -21.64 8.87 7.19
C ASP A 118 -21.69 7.58 8.04
N PRO A 119 -20.87 7.46 9.12
CA PRO A 119 -20.89 6.30 9.99
C PRO A 119 -22.27 6.03 10.59
N ALA A 120 -23.11 7.05 10.77
CA ALA A 120 -24.44 6.91 11.35
C ALA A 120 -25.43 6.13 10.47
N GLN A 121 -25.20 6.10 9.16
CA GLN A 121 -26.10 5.45 8.20
C GLN A 121 -25.71 4.00 7.91
N ARG A 122 -24.61 3.54 8.51
CA ARG A 122 -24.01 2.25 8.20
C ARG A 122 -24.64 1.13 9.01
N SER A 123 -24.89 -0.01 8.36
CA SER A 123 -25.31 -1.23 9.06
C SER A 123 -24.19 -1.76 9.97
N LEU A 124 -24.52 -2.56 10.98
CA LEU A 124 -23.52 -3.24 11.81
C LEU A 124 -22.54 -4.06 10.97
N TRP A 125 -23.04 -4.76 9.94
CA TRP A 125 -22.20 -5.47 8.98
C TRP A 125 -21.25 -4.54 8.22
N GLY A 126 -21.76 -3.39 7.76
CA GLY A 126 -20.99 -2.36 7.09
C GLY A 126 -19.78 -1.90 7.91
N HIS A 127 -19.92 -1.73 9.23
CA HIS A 127 -18.80 -1.32 10.09
C HIS A 127 -17.65 -2.35 10.08
N PHE A 128 -17.95 -3.64 10.25
CA PHE A 128 -16.94 -4.70 10.19
C PHE A 128 -16.27 -4.80 8.81
N ARG A 129 -17.06 -4.66 7.74
CA ARG A 129 -16.57 -4.68 6.35
C ARG A 129 -15.61 -3.52 6.06
N VAL A 130 -15.98 -2.31 6.48
CA VAL A 130 -15.19 -1.10 6.25
C VAL A 130 -13.89 -1.16 7.05
N GLU A 131 -13.93 -1.55 8.32
CA GLU A 131 -12.71 -1.72 9.11
C GLU A 131 -11.79 -2.81 8.52
N GLY A 132 -12.35 -3.91 8.00
CA GLY A 132 -11.56 -4.91 7.27
C GLY A 132 -10.89 -4.35 6.02
N SER A 133 -11.59 -3.48 5.28
CA SER A 133 -11.04 -2.81 4.10
C SER A 133 -9.92 -1.84 4.47
N HIS A 134 -10.08 -1.09 5.57
CA HIS A 134 -9.03 -0.21 6.10
C HIS A 134 -7.80 -0.99 6.54
N ARG A 135 -7.98 -2.11 7.25
CA ARG A 135 -6.87 -3.00 7.65
C ARG A 135 -6.18 -3.62 6.44
N ALA A 136 -6.93 -4.02 5.42
CA ALA A 136 -6.37 -4.50 4.17
C ALA A 136 -5.52 -3.44 3.47
N LEU A 137 -6.04 -2.22 3.31
CA LEU A 137 -5.31 -1.14 2.64
C LEU A 137 -4.01 -0.79 3.38
N ARG A 138 -4.06 -0.69 4.72
CA ARG A 138 -2.86 -0.49 5.55
C ARG A 138 -1.83 -1.61 5.37
N ALA A 139 -2.28 -2.86 5.37
CA ALA A 139 -1.40 -4.01 5.20
C ALA A 139 -0.80 -4.08 3.79
N VAL A 140 -1.58 -3.79 2.74
CA VAL A 140 -1.10 -3.71 1.35
C VAL A 140 -0.03 -2.63 1.23
N LEU A 141 -0.29 -1.42 1.73
CA LEU A 141 0.70 -0.35 1.72
C LEU A 141 1.97 -0.78 2.48
N GLY A 142 1.85 -1.43 3.63
CA GLY A 142 3.01 -1.91 4.39
C GLY A 142 3.82 -2.99 3.66
N TRP A 143 3.16 -3.91 2.94
CA TRP A 143 3.87 -4.90 2.11
C TRP A 143 4.56 -4.25 0.91
N ILE A 144 3.94 -3.25 0.29
CA ILE A 144 4.56 -2.47 -0.79
C ILE A 144 5.79 -1.71 -0.26
N THR A 145 5.68 -1.05 0.89
CA THR A 145 6.81 -0.39 1.57
C THR A 145 7.94 -1.37 1.86
N LEU A 146 7.63 -2.58 2.33
CA LEU A 146 8.64 -3.61 2.55
C LEU A 146 9.36 -3.99 1.25
N LEU A 147 8.62 -4.22 0.15
CA LEU A 147 9.22 -4.52 -1.16
C LEU A 147 10.08 -3.36 -1.66
N LEU A 148 9.64 -2.12 -1.49
CA LEU A 148 10.40 -0.92 -1.84
C LEU A 148 11.69 -0.81 -1.03
N ASN A 149 11.63 -1.04 0.29
CA ASN A 149 12.82 -1.03 1.14
C ASN A 149 13.82 -2.12 0.77
N LEU A 150 13.35 -3.33 0.45
CA LEU A 150 14.22 -4.39 -0.08
C LEU A 150 14.87 -3.97 -1.42
N MET A 151 14.12 -3.31 -2.29
CA MET A 151 14.65 -2.75 -3.53
C MET A 151 15.70 -1.66 -3.27
N PHE A 152 15.50 -0.77 -2.31
CA PHE A 152 16.49 0.26 -1.97
C PHE A 152 17.77 -0.31 -1.36
N VAL A 153 17.66 -1.34 -0.53
CA VAL A 153 18.83 -2.10 -0.03
C VAL A 153 19.58 -2.73 -1.21
N TYR A 154 18.86 -3.37 -2.13
CA TYR A 154 19.46 -3.94 -3.33
C TYR A 154 20.16 -2.87 -4.20
N GLN A 155 19.49 -1.77 -4.51
CA GLN A 155 20.07 -0.67 -5.30
C GLN A 155 21.31 -0.08 -4.64
N THR A 156 21.33 0.01 -3.31
CA THR A 156 22.51 0.45 -2.55
C THR A 156 23.67 -0.52 -2.72
N ALA A 157 23.40 -1.83 -2.58
CA ALA A 157 24.41 -2.87 -2.80
C ALA A 157 24.99 -2.83 -4.22
N GLN A 158 24.12 -2.64 -5.23
CA GLN A 158 24.54 -2.54 -6.63
C GLN A 158 25.37 -1.28 -6.90
N SER A 159 24.97 -0.12 -6.35
CA SER A 159 25.76 1.11 -6.46
C SER A 159 27.18 0.93 -5.92
N TRP A 160 27.33 0.19 -4.81
CA TRP A 160 28.65 -0.11 -4.25
C TRP A 160 29.46 -1.10 -5.08
N SER A 161 28.82 -2.14 -5.64
CA SER A 161 29.49 -3.08 -6.56
C SER A 161 30.01 -2.33 -7.79
N TYR A 162 29.14 -1.53 -8.40
CA TYR A 162 29.48 -0.70 -9.54
C TYR A 162 30.65 0.23 -9.25
N ALA A 163 30.63 0.93 -8.10
CA ALA A 163 31.71 1.82 -7.71
C ALA A 163 33.06 1.09 -7.59
N ARG A 164 33.07 -0.13 -7.02
CA ARG A 164 34.29 -0.93 -6.87
C ARG A 164 34.82 -1.41 -8.22
N GLU A 165 33.95 -1.95 -9.05
CA GLU A 165 34.32 -2.45 -10.38
C GLU A 165 34.86 -1.30 -11.26
N ALA A 166 34.24 -0.12 -11.19
CA ALA A 166 34.73 1.06 -11.88
C ALA A 166 36.10 1.52 -11.36
N ALA A 167 36.35 1.46 -10.05
CA ALA A 167 37.65 1.77 -9.46
C ALA A 167 38.75 0.77 -9.87
N ASP A 168 38.37 -0.51 -10.02
CA ASP A 168 39.26 -1.58 -10.49
C ASP A 168 39.42 -1.61 -12.03
N GLY A 169 38.70 -0.75 -12.75
CA GLY A 169 38.74 -0.66 -14.21
C GLY A 169 38.04 -1.82 -14.93
N THR A 170 37.23 -2.60 -14.22
CA THR A 170 36.39 -3.66 -14.78
C THR A 170 35.05 -3.07 -15.20
N GLY A 171 34.51 -3.49 -16.36
CA GLY A 171 33.15 -3.11 -16.75
C GLY A 171 32.14 -3.60 -15.72
N ALA A 172 31.16 -2.76 -15.40
CA ALA A 172 30.15 -3.05 -14.40
C ALA A 172 28.77 -3.20 -15.03
N ASP A 173 28.19 -4.38 -14.89
CA ASP A 173 26.84 -4.71 -15.37
C ASP A 173 25.86 -4.71 -14.20
N MET A 174 24.71 -4.05 -14.38
CA MET A 174 23.65 -4.01 -13.37
C MET A 174 22.53 -5.00 -13.74
N PRO A 175 22.42 -6.15 -13.05
CA PRO A 175 21.42 -7.15 -13.40
C PRO A 175 19.99 -6.63 -13.09
N MET A 176 19.13 -6.56 -14.10
CA MET A 176 17.79 -5.95 -13.97
C MET A 176 16.71 -6.91 -13.44
N TRP A 177 17.00 -8.19 -13.26
CA TRP A 177 16.01 -9.18 -12.81
C TRP A 177 15.36 -8.88 -11.43
N PRO A 178 16.03 -8.23 -10.45
CA PRO A 178 15.37 -7.87 -9.19
C PRO A 178 14.27 -6.82 -9.37
N VAL A 179 14.39 -5.95 -10.39
CA VAL A 179 13.32 -5.01 -10.78
C VAL A 179 12.08 -5.78 -11.24
N LEU A 180 12.24 -6.84 -12.03
CA LEU A 180 11.13 -7.69 -12.42
C LEU A 180 10.50 -8.40 -11.22
N LEU A 181 11.31 -8.98 -10.33
CA LEU A 181 10.78 -9.63 -9.13
C LEU A 181 10.03 -8.66 -8.22
N PHE A 182 10.53 -7.43 -8.09
CA PHE A 182 9.85 -6.38 -7.36
C PHE A 182 8.48 -6.06 -7.99
N LEU A 183 8.44 -5.84 -9.31
CA LEU A 183 7.19 -5.53 -10.01
C LEU A 183 6.18 -6.67 -9.92
N VAL A 184 6.60 -7.92 -10.14
CA VAL A 184 5.76 -9.10 -9.93
C VAL A 184 5.33 -9.21 -8.47
N GLY A 185 6.25 -8.94 -7.54
CA GLY A 185 6.04 -8.95 -6.11
C GLY A 185 4.91 -8.02 -5.68
N ILE A 186 4.85 -6.79 -6.22
CA ILE A 186 3.76 -5.83 -5.95
C ILE A 186 2.40 -6.48 -6.22
N PHE A 187 2.21 -7.10 -7.39
CA PHE A 187 0.93 -7.73 -7.74
C PHE A 187 0.62 -8.94 -6.84
N VAL A 188 1.64 -9.73 -6.48
CA VAL A 188 1.49 -10.89 -5.60
C VAL A 188 1.05 -10.49 -4.19
N VAL A 189 1.60 -9.40 -3.63
CA VAL A 189 1.27 -8.96 -2.26
C VAL A 189 -0.05 -8.21 -2.13
N MET A 190 -0.65 -7.73 -3.24
CA MET A 190 -1.90 -6.97 -3.19
C MET A 190 -3.11 -7.81 -2.74
N VAL A 191 -3.28 -9.03 -3.25
CA VAL A 191 -4.51 -9.81 -3.07
C VAL A 191 -4.63 -10.47 -1.68
N PRO A 192 -3.58 -11.08 -1.09
CA PRO A 192 -3.69 -11.81 0.16
C PRO A 192 -4.23 -10.97 1.35
N PRO A 193 -3.77 -9.72 1.59
CA PRO A 193 -4.29 -8.91 2.68
C PRO A 193 -5.79 -8.64 2.58
N PHE A 194 -6.32 -8.34 1.39
CA PHE A 194 -7.77 -8.17 1.20
C PHE A 194 -8.54 -9.44 1.55
N ARG A 195 -8.04 -10.61 1.13
CA ARG A 195 -8.68 -11.89 1.48
C ARG A 195 -8.60 -12.17 2.98
N GLN A 196 -7.46 -11.92 3.60
CA GLN A 196 -7.24 -12.11 5.03
C GLN A 196 -8.21 -11.25 5.84
N TRP A 197 -8.28 -9.96 5.54
CA TRP A 197 -9.09 -9.02 6.31
C TRP A 197 -10.59 -9.10 5.99
N ALA A 198 -10.98 -9.53 4.79
CA ALA A 198 -12.38 -9.89 4.51
C ALA A 198 -12.83 -11.11 5.33
N ARG A 199 -11.97 -12.12 5.51
CA ARG A 199 -12.26 -13.26 6.40
C ARG A 199 -12.33 -12.82 7.86
N TRP A 200 -11.45 -11.93 8.29
CA TRP A 200 -11.52 -11.33 9.62
C TRP A 200 -12.86 -10.62 9.85
N SER A 201 -13.30 -9.75 8.94
CA SER A 201 -14.59 -9.04 9.05
C SER A 201 -15.75 -10.02 9.23
N ARG A 202 -15.82 -11.06 8.38
CA ARG A 202 -16.88 -12.09 8.46
C ARG A 202 -16.84 -12.85 9.78
N ARG A 203 -15.66 -13.28 10.20
CA ARG A 203 -15.48 -14.06 11.42
C ARG A 203 -15.84 -13.24 12.66
N THR A 204 -15.28 -12.04 12.79
CA THR A 204 -15.50 -11.19 13.97
C THR A 204 -16.94 -10.69 14.04
N ALA A 205 -17.57 -10.34 12.92
CA ALA A 205 -19.00 -10.02 12.90
C ALA A 205 -19.85 -11.20 13.39
N ALA A 206 -19.60 -12.41 12.88
CA ALA A 206 -20.33 -13.61 13.28
C ALA A 206 -20.14 -13.98 14.75
N GLU A 207 -18.94 -13.79 15.31
CA GLU A 207 -18.65 -13.98 16.74
C GLU A 207 -19.53 -13.09 17.64
N HIS A 208 -19.98 -11.94 17.13
CA HIS A 208 -20.85 -10.99 17.84
C HIS A 208 -22.31 -11.04 17.34
N GLY A 209 -22.70 -12.09 16.62
CA GLY A 209 -24.08 -12.27 16.13
C GLY A 209 -24.51 -11.34 14.99
N VAL A 210 -23.55 -10.69 14.32
CA VAL A 210 -23.81 -9.82 13.17
C VAL A 210 -23.61 -10.61 11.88
N HIS A 211 -24.66 -10.67 11.07
CA HIS A 211 -24.65 -11.34 9.76
C HIS A 211 -25.10 -10.37 8.66
N PRO A 212 -24.51 -10.44 7.45
CA PRO A 212 -24.99 -9.66 6.32
C PRO A 212 -26.41 -10.09 5.95
N THR A 213 -27.22 -9.11 5.56
CA THR A 213 -28.51 -9.36 4.90
C THR A 213 -28.28 -9.99 3.51
N PRO A 214 -29.31 -10.64 2.93
CA PRO A 214 -29.20 -11.17 1.56
C PRO A 214 -28.83 -10.11 0.52
N GLU A 215 -29.28 -8.87 0.70
CA GLU A 215 -28.96 -7.74 -0.17
C GLU A 215 -27.49 -7.33 -0.05
N GLU A 216 -26.97 -7.20 1.17
CA GLU A 216 -25.55 -6.89 1.41
C GLU A 216 -24.63 -8.00 0.88
N GLU A 217 -25.04 -9.27 1.00
CA GLU A 217 -24.26 -10.38 0.46
C GLU A 217 -24.27 -10.41 -1.07
N ALA A 218 -25.42 -10.09 -1.70
CA ALA A 218 -25.52 -9.96 -3.15
C ALA A 218 -24.67 -8.78 -3.67
N GLU A 219 -24.67 -7.66 -2.96
CA GLU A 219 -23.80 -6.52 -3.26
C GLU A 219 -22.32 -6.93 -3.19
N GLU A 220 -21.90 -7.65 -2.15
CA GLU A 220 -20.51 -8.08 -1.98
C GLU A 220 -19.96 -8.92 -3.13
N ARG A 221 -20.78 -9.78 -3.71
CA ARG A 221 -20.38 -10.65 -4.82
C ARG A 221 -20.00 -9.87 -6.08
N ARG A 222 -20.43 -8.60 -6.18
CA ARG A 222 -20.07 -7.70 -7.29
C ARG A 222 -18.70 -7.06 -7.11
N TRP A 223 -18.06 -7.13 -5.95
CA TRP A 223 -16.81 -6.42 -5.68
C TRP A 223 -15.62 -7.37 -5.61
N LEU A 224 -14.59 -7.09 -6.42
CA LEU A 224 -13.32 -7.78 -6.35
C LEU A 224 -12.43 -7.18 -5.23
N PRO A 225 -11.43 -7.95 -4.74
CA PRO A 225 -10.40 -7.43 -3.85
C PRO A 225 -9.81 -6.12 -4.39
N GLY A 226 -9.67 -5.11 -3.53
CA GLY A 226 -9.19 -3.78 -3.94
C GLY A 226 -10.29 -2.78 -4.36
N GLY A 227 -11.58 -3.14 -4.25
CA GLY A 227 -12.68 -2.20 -4.48
C GLY A 227 -12.95 -1.95 -5.97
N ILE A 228 -12.73 -2.96 -6.79
CA ILE A 228 -13.02 -2.95 -8.23
C ILE A 228 -14.39 -3.58 -8.44
N LEU A 229 -15.28 -2.89 -9.17
CA LEU A 229 -16.61 -3.41 -9.48
C LEU A 229 -16.51 -4.46 -10.59
N ASN A 230 -17.21 -5.57 -10.44
CA ASN A 230 -17.39 -6.61 -11.44
C ASN A 230 -18.89 -6.88 -11.62
N ASP A 231 -19.54 -6.02 -12.39
CA ASP A 231 -20.96 -6.20 -12.73
C ASP A 231 -21.21 -5.96 -14.22
N PRO A 232 -21.61 -7.00 -14.98
CA PRO A 232 -21.94 -6.86 -16.40
C PRO A 232 -23.23 -6.05 -16.64
N THR A 233 -24.11 -5.93 -15.64
CA THR A 233 -25.38 -5.20 -15.76
C THR A 233 -25.22 -3.69 -15.58
N GLU A 234 -24.15 -3.24 -14.92
CA GLU A 234 -23.84 -1.82 -14.76
C GLU A 234 -23.19 -1.25 -16.04
N PRO A 235 -23.86 -0.32 -16.76
CA PRO A 235 -23.35 0.22 -18.02
C PRO A 235 -22.19 1.20 -17.84
N LYS A 236 -22.02 1.81 -16.67
CA LYS A 236 -20.97 2.81 -16.45
C LYS A 236 -19.59 2.14 -16.35
N LEU A 237 -18.63 2.73 -17.06
CA LEU A 237 -17.22 2.32 -17.01
C LEU A 237 -16.58 2.73 -15.68
N PHE A 238 -16.81 3.98 -15.26
CA PHE A 238 -16.36 4.54 -13.99
C PHE A 238 -17.54 4.66 -13.04
N VAL A 239 -17.42 4.04 -11.87
CA VAL A 239 -18.44 4.03 -10.83
C VAL A 239 -17.85 4.56 -9.53
N PRO A 240 -18.64 5.14 -8.62
CA PRO A 240 -18.15 5.50 -7.30
C PRO A 240 -17.45 4.32 -6.62
N LYS A 241 -16.36 4.59 -5.91
CA LYS A 241 -15.71 3.57 -5.09
C LYS A 241 -16.67 3.08 -4.00
N ARG A 242 -16.51 1.81 -3.64
CA ARG A 242 -17.21 1.23 -2.49
C ARG A 242 -16.77 1.91 -1.20
N GLU A 243 -17.69 2.01 -0.25
CA GLU A 243 -17.39 2.40 1.12
C GLU A 243 -16.20 1.61 1.69
N GLY A 244 -15.32 2.30 2.42
CA GLY A 244 -14.09 1.73 2.98
C GLY A 244 -12.91 1.61 2.01
N TYR A 245 -13.06 2.04 0.75
CA TYR A 245 -11.97 2.10 -0.26
C TYR A 245 -11.54 3.54 -0.62
N GLY A 246 -11.96 4.51 0.20
CA GLY A 246 -11.70 5.92 0.02
C GLY A 246 -12.62 6.61 -0.99
N VAL A 247 -12.35 7.88 -1.26
CA VAL A 247 -13.10 8.70 -2.22
C VAL A 247 -12.70 8.44 -3.68
N GLY A 248 -13.63 8.76 -4.59
CA GLY A 248 -13.41 8.81 -6.03
C GLY A 248 -14.16 7.73 -6.79
N VAL A 249 -13.65 7.40 -7.98
CA VAL A 249 -14.23 6.39 -8.88
C VAL A 249 -13.31 5.19 -9.03
N THR A 250 -13.92 4.04 -9.31
CA THR A 250 -13.25 2.78 -9.69
C THR A 250 -13.73 2.35 -11.07
N LEU A 251 -13.07 1.33 -11.62
CA LEU A 251 -13.40 0.74 -12.91
C LEU A 251 -14.39 -0.42 -12.73
N ASN A 252 -15.39 -0.51 -13.61
CA ASN A 252 -16.23 -1.70 -13.73
C ASN A 252 -15.60 -2.71 -14.72
N VAL A 253 -14.98 -3.76 -14.22
CA VAL A 253 -14.38 -4.84 -15.03
C VAL A 253 -15.38 -5.91 -15.48
N GLY A 254 -16.63 -5.83 -15.01
CA GLY A 254 -17.73 -6.62 -15.58
C GLY A 254 -18.06 -6.19 -17.01
N HIS A 255 -17.78 -4.93 -17.34
CA HIS A 255 -18.00 -4.35 -18.66
C HIS A 255 -16.83 -4.60 -19.63
N ALA A 256 -17.14 -4.86 -20.91
CA ALA A 256 -16.12 -5.18 -21.92
C ALA A 256 -15.06 -4.08 -22.09
N LYS A 257 -15.47 -2.80 -22.08
CA LYS A 257 -14.52 -1.67 -22.14
C LYS A 257 -13.66 -1.59 -20.89
N GLY A 258 -14.20 -1.96 -19.71
CA GLY A 258 -13.42 -2.03 -18.47
C GLY A 258 -12.32 -3.07 -18.56
N LYS A 259 -12.63 -4.26 -19.07
CA LYS A 259 -11.61 -5.30 -19.34
C LYS A 259 -10.54 -4.81 -20.31
N ALA A 260 -10.94 -4.11 -21.38
CA ALA A 260 -9.99 -3.55 -22.34
C ALA A 260 -9.03 -2.53 -21.70
N VAL A 261 -9.55 -1.64 -20.82
CA VAL A 261 -8.73 -0.69 -20.08
C VAL A 261 -7.70 -1.40 -19.18
N VAL A 262 -8.10 -2.46 -18.48
CA VAL A 262 -7.18 -3.27 -17.66
C VAL A 262 -6.09 -3.91 -18.51
N VAL A 263 -6.45 -4.51 -19.65
CA VAL A 263 -5.48 -5.14 -20.56
C VAL A 263 -4.48 -4.11 -21.10
N VAL A 264 -4.96 -2.94 -21.54
CA VAL A 264 -4.08 -1.87 -22.03
C VAL A 264 -3.16 -1.37 -20.92
N PHE A 265 -3.68 -1.17 -19.70
CA PHE A 265 -2.87 -0.78 -18.55
C PHE A 265 -1.75 -1.80 -18.27
N LEU A 266 -2.09 -3.09 -18.23
CA LEU A 266 -1.09 -4.15 -18.03
C LEU A 266 -0.06 -4.20 -19.17
N LEU A 267 -0.48 -4.00 -20.42
CA LEU A 267 0.45 -3.96 -21.56
C LEU A 267 1.38 -2.75 -21.50
N VAL A 268 0.91 -1.59 -21.04
CA VAL A 268 1.77 -0.39 -20.91
C VAL A 268 2.76 -0.53 -19.76
N ILE A 269 2.37 -1.16 -18.64
CA ILE A 269 3.24 -1.34 -17.48
C ILE A 269 4.22 -2.50 -17.65
N ILE A 270 3.75 -3.63 -18.18
CA ILE A 270 4.53 -4.88 -18.29
C ILE A 270 5.22 -4.98 -19.66
N GLY A 271 4.59 -4.49 -20.73
CA GLY A 271 5.09 -4.61 -22.10
C GLY A 271 6.51 -4.08 -22.32
N PRO A 272 6.88 -2.89 -21.80
CA PRO A 272 8.25 -2.36 -21.91
C PRO A 272 9.31 -3.21 -21.22
N LEU A 273 8.91 -4.09 -20.29
CA LEU A 273 9.84 -4.97 -19.59
C LEU A 273 10.21 -6.19 -20.43
N VAL A 274 9.34 -6.64 -21.33
CA VAL A 274 9.53 -7.86 -22.13
C VAL A 274 10.82 -7.84 -22.96
N PRO A 275 11.17 -6.76 -23.70
CA PRO A 275 12.42 -6.69 -24.47
C PRO A 275 13.68 -6.81 -23.60
N ILE A 276 13.66 -6.26 -22.37
CA ILE A 276 14.80 -6.30 -21.43
C ILE A 276 15.20 -7.75 -21.10
N PHE A 277 14.25 -8.68 -21.17
CA PHE A 277 14.46 -10.11 -20.89
C PHE A 277 14.63 -10.97 -22.14
N LEU A 278 14.38 -10.44 -23.33
CA LEU A 278 14.52 -11.16 -24.60
C LEU A 278 15.81 -10.82 -25.35
N THR A 279 16.53 -9.76 -24.96
CA THR A 279 17.87 -9.47 -25.47
C THR A 279 18.91 -10.39 -24.81
N PRO A 280 19.57 -11.29 -25.55
CA PRO A 280 20.69 -12.06 -25.03
C PRO A 280 21.87 -11.12 -24.75
N GLY A 281 22.29 -11.02 -23.48
CA GLY A 281 23.42 -10.17 -23.07
C GLY A 281 23.31 -9.51 -21.69
N ASN A 282 22.21 -9.70 -20.95
CA ASN A 282 22.12 -9.37 -19.51
C ASN A 282 22.36 -10.60 -18.63
#